data_AF-A0A952UQD0-F1
#
_entry.id   AF-A0A952UQD0-F1
#
_cell.length_a   1.000
_cell.length_b   1.000
_cell.length_c   1.000
_cell.angle_alpha   90.00
_cell.angle_beta   90.00
_cell.angle_gamma   90.00
#
_symmetry.space_group_name_H-M   'P 1'
#
loop_
_entity.id
_entity.type
_entity.pdbx_description
1 polymer ?
#
loop_
_entity_poly.entity_id
_entity_poly.type
_entity_poly.pdbx_seq_one_letter_code
_entity_poly.pdbx_strand_id
1 'polypeptide(L)'
;MHIVLSLVAFGLVVVNGFGTWAVSRRRPLVARLFLAASLTSAVVAVAYLFDNPVALWLLACACVLTFVSSFLNARLVIGVVEWQNHLARGATLLAILALGWWVAG
;
A
#
# COMPACT_ATOMS: atom_id res chain seq x y z
N MET A 1 -18.71 -6.42 -0.31
CA MET A 1 -17.28 -6.49 -0.69
C MET A 1 -16.52 -5.18 -0.43
N HIS A 2 -17.15 -4.01 -0.58
CA HIS A 2 -16.57 -2.71 -0.20
C HIS A 2 -16.02 -2.68 1.25
N ILE A 3 -16.72 -3.28 2.22
CA ILE A 3 -16.23 -3.42 3.61
C ILE A 3 -14.90 -4.20 3.65
N VAL A 4 -14.78 -5.30 2.90
CA VAL A 4 -13.55 -6.10 2.84
C VAL A 4 -12.40 -5.28 2.27
N LEU A 5 -12.62 -4.58 1.15
CA LEU A 5 -11.60 -3.70 0.55
C LEU A 5 -11.23 -2.54 1.48
N SER A 6 -12.19 -2.03 2.24
CA SER A 6 -11.94 -1.00 3.26
C SER A 6 -11.06 -1.54 4.39
N LEU A 7 -11.33 -2.74 4.90
CA LEU A 7 -10.51 -3.40 5.92
C LEU A 7 -9.10 -3.71 5.40
N VAL A 8 -8.98 -4.16 4.14
CA VAL A 8 -7.68 -4.37 3.48
C VAL A 8 -6.91 -3.05 3.38
N ALA A 9 -7.56 -1.96 2.94
CA ALA A 9 -6.95 -0.65 2.88
C ALA A 9 -6.51 -0.15 4.27
N PHE A 10 -7.30 -0.38 5.32
CA PHE A 10 -6.90 -0.15 6.71
C PHE A 10 -5.66 -0.98 7.11
N GLY A 11 -5.58 -2.25 6.69
CA GLY A 11 -4.38 -3.06 6.87
C GLY A 11 -3.14 -2.42 6.23
N LEU A 12 -3.29 -1.89 5.01
CA LEU A 12 -2.21 -1.14 4.33
C LEU A 12 -1.85 0.16 5.06
N VAL A 13 -2.81 0.86 5.68
CA VAL A 13 -2.51 2.02 6.56
C VAL A 13 -1.57 1.60 7.68
N VAL A 14 -1.88 0.52 8.39
CA VAL A 14 -1.07 0.04 9.52
C VAL A 14 0.33 -0.39 9.05
N VAL A 15 0.41 -1.18 7.98
CA VAL A 15 1.69 -1.67 7.44
C VAL A 15 2.57 -0.52 6.97
N ASN A 16 2.03 0.42 6.21
CA ASN A 16 2.78 1.55 5.70
C ASN A 16 3.14 2.55 6.80
N GLY A 17 2.24 2.84 7.74
CA GLY A 17 2.50 3.69 8.90
C GLY A 17 3.62 3.13 9.77
N PHE A 18 3.65 1.82 10.00
CA PHE A 18 4.77 1.15 10.66
C PHE A 18 6.07 1.31 9.86
N GLY A 19 6.03 1.12 8.54
CA GLY A 19 7.15 1.35 7.64
C GLY A 19 7.73 2.77 7.75
N THR A 20 6.87 3.79 7.78
CA THR A 20 7.27 5.19 7.99
C THR A 20 8.02 5.36 9.30
N TRP A 21 7.44 4.89 10.40
CA TRP A 21 8.05 5.02 11.73
C TRP A 21 9.42 4.34 11.78
N ALA A 22 9.51 3.10 11.32
CA ALA A 22 10.72 2.27 11.38
C ALA A 22 11.92 2.90 10.64
N VAL A 23 11.67 3.59 9.53
CA VAL A 23 12.74 4.14 8.68
C VAL A 23 12.91 5.66 8.80
N SER A 24 12.03 6.34 9.53
CA SER A 24 11.98 7.80 9.69
C SER A 24 13.33 8.45 10.03
N ARG A 25 14.09 7.83 10.95
CA ARG A 25 15.39 8.35 11.39
C ARG A 25 16.56 7.97 10.49
N ARG A 26 16.44 6.88 9.72
CA ARG A 26 17.54 6.33 8.90
C ARG A 26 17.52 6.83 7.47
N ARG A 27 16.33 6.90 6.85
CA ARG A 27 16.12 7.30 5.45
C ARG A 27 14.81 8.09 5.32
N PRO A 28 14.83 9.42 5.55
CA PRO A 28 13.61 10.23 5.59
C PRO A 28 12.84 10.24 4.26
N LEU A 29 13.52 10.13 3.11
CA LEU A 29 12.85 10.05 1.81
C LEU A 29 12.00 8.77 1.68
N VAL A 30 12.54 7.62 2.11
CA VAL A 30 11.79 6.34 2.11
C VAL A 30 10.63 6.41 3.10
N ALA A 31 10.84 7.03 4.25
CA ALA A 31 9.78 7.23 5.25
C ALA A 31 8.60 8.06 4.70
N ARG A 32 8.89 9.12 3.94
CA ARG A 32 7.87 9.94 3.28
C ARG A 32 7.07 9.16 2.23
N LEU A 33 7.70 8.22 1.53
CA LEU A 33 6.99 7.35 0.58
C LEU A 33 6.04 6.38 1.30
N PHE A 34 6.49 5.76 2.40
CA PHE A 34 5.58 4.97 3.24
C PHE A 34 4.46 5.83 3.82
N LEU A 35 4.73 7.09 4.19
CA LEU A 35 3.72 7.97 4.74
C LEU A 35 2.67 8.30 3.67
N ALA A 36 3.12 8.61 2.46
CA ALA A 36 2.23 8.82 1.33
C ALA A 36 1.39 7.57 1.03
N ALA A 37 2.00 6.38 1.02
CA ALA A 37 1.28 5.12 0.86
C ALA A 37 0.22 4.91 1.95
N SER A 38 0.56 5.21 3.21
CA SER A 38 -0.34 5.11 4.36
C SER A 38 -1.52 6.08 4.25
N LEU A 39 -1.26 7.35 3.94
CA LEU A 39 -2.30 8.37 3.82
C LEU A 39 -3.23 8.07 2.64
N THR A 40 -2.69 7.69 1.49
CA THR A 40 -3.51 7.28 0.33
C THR A 40 -4.37 6.06 0.67
N SER A 41 -3.81 5.06 1.37
CA SER A 41 -4.58 3.88 1.81
C SER A 41 -5.73 4.24 2.76
N ALA A 42 -5.55 5.26 3.61
CA ALA A 42 -6.62 5.74 4.49
C ALA A 42 -7.76 6.37 3.68
N VAL A 43 -7.44 7.17 2.66
CA VAL A 43 -8.44 7.74 1.74
C VAL A 43 -9.15 6.62 0.98
N VAL A 44 -8.45 5.58 0.54
CA VAL A 44 -9.04 4.40 -0.11
C VAL A 44 -10.07 3.70 0.78
N ALA A 45 -9.74 3.51 2.06
CA ALA A 45 -10.66 2.88 3.00
C ALA A 45 -11.97 3.67 3.11
N VAL A 46 -11.89 4.99 3.22
CA VAL A 46 -13.06 5.87 3.24
C VAL A 46 -13.80 5.83 1.89
N ALA A 47 -13.08 5.91 0.77
CA ALA A 47 -13.66 5.90 -0.57
C ALA A 47 -14.49 4.64 -0.83
N TYR A 48 -14.01 3.46 -0.42
CA TYR A 48 -14.80 2.22 -0.53
C TYR A 48 -15.99 2.18 0.42
N LEU A 49 -15.88 2.69 1.65
CA LEU A 49 -17.02 2.76 2.59
C LEU A 49 -18.18 3.59 2.06
N PHE A 50 -17.89 4.63 1.28
CA PHE A 50 -18.88 5.54 0.68
C PHE A 50 -19.13 5.29 -0.81
N ASP A 51 -18.71 4.12 -1.33
CA ASP A 51 -18.92 3.72 -2.72
C ASP A 51 -18.51 4.78 -3.76
N ASN A 52 -17.36 5.43 -3.51
CA ASN A 52 -16.88 6.49 -4.38
C ASN A 52 -16.28 5.88 -5.67
N PRO A 53 -16.66 6.37 -6.87
CA PRO A 53 -16.19 5.81 -8.15
C PRO A 53 -14.68 5.92 -8.36
N VAL A 54 -13.98 6.79 -7.62
CA VAL A 54 -12.53 6.96 -7.72
C VAL A 54 -11.76 5.97 -6.83
N ALA A 55 -12.46 5.19 -5.98
CA ALA A 55 -11.84 4.29 -4.99
C ALA A 55 -10.84 3.31 -5.62
N LEU A 56 -11.16 2.74 -6.78
CA LEU A 56 -10.29 1.81 -7.50
C LEU A 56 -8.97 2.46 -7.95
N TRP A 57 -9.03 3.68 -8.46
CA TRP A 57 -7.83 4.41 -8.91
C TRP A 57 -6.95 4.80 -7.73
N LEU A 58 -7.57 5.19 -6.61
CA LEU A 58 -6.84 5.45 -5.36
C LEU A 58 -6.19 4.17 -4.82
N LEU A 59 -6.87 3.02 -4.92
CA LEU A 59 -6.33 1.71 -4.52
C LEU A 59 -5.11 1.35 -5.38
N ALA A 60 -5.19 1.55 -6.69
CA ALA A 60 -4.06 1.38 -7.61
C ALA A 60 -2.84 2.23 -7.20
N CYS A 61 -3.05 3.52 -6.92
CA CYS A 61 -2.01 4.40 -6.43
C CYS A 61 -1.42 3.93 -5.09
N ALA A 62 -2.26 3.53 -4.13
CA ALA A 62 -1.81 3.01 -2.84
C ALA A 62 -0.96 1.74 -2.99
N CYS A 63 -1.37 0.81 -3.85
CA CYS A 63 -0.62 -0.41 -4.13
C CYS A 63 0.76 -0.12 -4.75
N VAL A 64 0.82 0.78 -5.74
CA VAL A 64 2.09 1.20 -6.35
C VAL A 64 3.01 1.85 -5.32
N LEU A 65 2.51 2.80 -4.53
CA LEU A 65 3.28 3.46 -3.48
C LEU A 65 3.80 2.48 -2.43
N THR A 66 2.96 1.51 -2.02
CA THR A 66 3.33 0.45 -1.06
C THR A 66 4.45 -0.43 -1.63
N PHE A 67 4.35 -0.84 -2.89
CA PHE A 67 5.38 -1.66 -3.53
C PHE A 67 6.70 -0.90 -3.69
N VAL A 68 6.65 0.34 -4.19
CA VAL A 68 7.84 1.17 -4.43
C VAL A 68 8.54 1.51 -3.11
N SER A 69 7.80 1.94 -2.09
CA SER A 69 8.36 2.22 -0.76
C SER A 69 9.00 0.98 -0.15
N SER A 70 8.33 -0.17 -0.25
CA SER A 70 8.88 -1.46 0.17
C SER A 70 10.18 -1.83 -0.54
N PHE A 71 10.22 -1.68 -1.87
CA PHE A 71 11.39 -2.03 -2.67
C PHE A 71 12.59 -1.12 -2.35
N LEU A 72 12.34 0.20 -2.28
CA LEU A 72 13.37 1.16 -1.91
C LEU A 72 13.85 0.96 -0.46
N ASN A 73 12.98 0.54 0.45
CA ASN A 73 13.39 0.17 1.80
C ASN A 73 14.37 -1.01 1.81
N ALA A 74 14.05 -2.10 1.11
CA ALA A 74 14.93 -3.25 1.01
C ALA A 74 16.29 -2.87 0.40
N ARG A 75 16.27 -2.09 -0.69
CA ARG A 75 17.50 -1.68 -1.38
C ARG A 75 18.35 -0.65 -0.61
N LEU A 76 17.73 0.34 0.03
CA LEU A 76 18.44 1.51 0.58
C LEU A 76 18.62 1.48 2.10
N VAL A 77 17.77 0.75 2.83
CA VAL A 77 17.83 0.64 4.30
C VAL A 77 18.42 -0.69 4.73
N ILE A 78 17.92 -1.80 4.16
CA ILE A 78 18.38 -3.16 4.52
C ILE A 78 19.66 -3.52 3.76
N GLY A 79 19.76 -3.09 2.50
CA GLY A 79 20.91 -3.35 1.62
C GLY A 79 20.83 -4.70 0.88
N VAL A 80 19.76 -5.48 1.10
CA VAL A 80 19.50 -6.75 0.41
C VAL A 80 18.05 -6.79 -0.03
N VAL A 81 17.83 -7.24 -1.27
CA VAL A 81 16.50 -7.43 -1.85
C VAL A 81 16.23 -8.93 -1.95
N GLU A 82 15.36 -9.43 -1.08
CA GLU A 82 14.88 -10.80 -1.14
C GLU A 82 13.75 -10.88 -2.16
N TRP A 83 14.08 -11.23 -3.41
CA TRP A 83 13.14 -11.21 -4.51
C TRP A 83 11.89 -12.05 -4.28
N GLN A 84 12.00 -13.20 -3.61
CA GLN A 84 10.87 -14.04 -3.25
C GLN A 84 9.84 -13.27 -2.40
N ASN A 85 10.31 -12.52 -1.40
CA ASN A 85 9.46 -11.69 -0.55
C ASN A 85 8.84 -10.51 -1.31
N HIS A 86 9.56 -9.91 -2.24
CA HIS A 86 9.02 -8.82 -3.07
C HIS A 86 8.01 -9.31 -4.11
N LEU A 87 8.25 -10.47 -4.74
CA LEU A 87 7.33 -11.07 -5.68
C LEU A 87 6.04 -11.51 -4.97
N ALA A 88 6.14 -12.12 -3.78
CA ALA A 88 4.98 -12.46 -2.97
C ALA A 88 4.16 -11.21 -2.63
N ARG A 89 4.81 -10.12 -2.20
CA ARG A 89 4.13 -8.85 -1.91
C ARG A 89 3.48 -8.25 -3.15
N GLY A 90 4.18 -8.26 -4.28
CA GLY A 90 3.64 -7.82 -5.57
C GLY A 90 2.40 -8.62 -5.96
N ALA A 91 2.45 -9.95 -5.84
CA ALA A 91 1.31 -10.82 -6.09
C ALA A 91 0.13 -10.53 -5.14
N THR A 92 0.38 -10.30 -3.85
CA THR A 92 -0.66 -9.89 -2.90
C THR A 92 -1.32 -8.57 -3.30
N LEU A 93 -0.53 -7.55 -3.66
CA LEU A 93 -1.06 -6.25 -4.07
C LEU A 93 -1.84 -6.34 -5.40
N LEU A 94 -1.39 -7.18 -6.33
CA LEU A 94 -2.13 -7.46 -7.57
C LEU A 94 -3.45 -8.18 -7.30
N ALA A 95 -3.48 -9.14 -6.37
CA ALA A 95 -4.71 -9.82 -5.96
C ALA A 95 -5.71 -8.84 -5.32
N ILE A 96 -5.22 -7.89 -4.50
CA ILE A 96 -6.05 -6.81 -3.94
C ILE A 96 -6.63 -5.93 -5.05
N LEU A 97 -5.84 -5.58 -6.06
CA LEU A 97 -6.33 -4.80 -7.21
C LEU A 97 -7.34 -5.55 -8.06
N ALA A 98 -7.10 -6.83 -8.32
CA ALA A 98 -8.04 -7.68 -9.05
C ALA A 98 -9.38 -7.79 -8.30
N LEU A 99 -9.34 -7.92 -6.97
CA LEU A 99 -10.53 -7.88 -6.13
C LEU A 99 -11.22 -6.50 -6.21
N GLY A 100 -10.46 -5.41 -6.16
CA GLY A 100 -10.97 -4.05 -6.32
C GLY A 100 -11.68 -3.83 -7.65
N TRP A 101 -11.09 -4.35 -8.74
CA TRP A 101 -11.65 -4.30 -10.09
C TRP A 101 -12.95 -5.10 -10.19
N TRP A 102 -12.97 -6.32 -9.65
CA TRP A 102 -14.16 -7.17 -9.65
C TRP A 102 -15.33 -6.55 -8.88
N VAL A 103 -15.06 -5.73 -7.85
CA VAL A 103 -16.10 -5.02 -7.09
C VAL A 103 -16.62 -3.78 -7.82
N ALA A 104 -15.80 -3.16 -8.67
CA ALA A 104 -16.13 -1.92 -9.36
C ALA A 104 -16.85 -2.12 -10.71
N GLY A 105 -16.83 -3.32 -11.27
CA GLY A 105 -17.53 -3.70 -12.50
C GLY A 105 -18.84 -4.42 -12.21
#